data_AF-A0A1T5C8I4-F1
#
_entry.id   AF-A0A1T5C8I4-F1
#
_cell.length_a   1.000
_cell.length_b   1.000
_cell.length_c   1.000
_cell.angle_alpha   90.00
_cell.angle_beta   90.00
_cell.angle_gamma   90.00
#
_symmetry.space_group_name_H-M   'P 1'
#
loop_
_entity.id
_entity.type
_entity.pdbx_description
1 polymer ?
#
loop_
_entity_poly.entity_id
_entity_poly.type
_entity_poly.pdbx_seq_one_letter_code
_entity_poly.pdbx_strand_id
1 'polypeptide(L)'
;MADDLAALLAALAITGPVAIVGAAVGAAVAAAFAARHPQPVAALALLAPATMLDEAKRARTEQRIATIERLGIRRAFADETGEPRSRYEELRLAADPAGLAATWRMLAGLDLDADLAAIRCPTLVVAGRQDAARPPEHVAGVAARIAGAELLVLETGHVMAIDTPELVASTLRDFLARTGFLIA
;
A
#
# COMPACT_ATOMS: atom_id res chain seq x y z
N MET A 1 6.95 6.16 -9.60
CA MET A 1 6.76 6.06 -8.13
C MET A 1 7.92 5.35 -7.43
N ALA A 2 8.29 4.10 -7.77
CA ALA A 2 9.48 3.47 -7.17
C ALA A 2 10.78 4.22 -7.52
N ASP A 3 10.93 4.62 -8.79
CA ASP A 3 12.04 5.48 -9.24
C ASP A 3 12.06 6.84 -8.53
N ASP A 4 10.89 7.40 -8.24
CA ASP A 4 10.78 8.68 -7.52
C ASP A 4 11.29 8.53 -6.08
N LEU A 5 11.01 7.40 -5.42
CA LEU A 5 11.56 7.08 -4.11
C LEU A 5 13.08 6.93 -4.16
N ALA A 6 13.62 6.26 -5.19
CA ALA A 6 15.07 6.15 -5.38
C ALA A 6 15.73 7.52 -5.60
N ALA A 7 15.12 8.36 -6.43
CA ALA A 7 15.57 9.72 -6.67
C ALA A 7 15.53 10.57 -5.39
N LEU A 8 14.49 10.41 -4.56
CA LEU A 8 14.37 11.09 -3.28
C LEU A 8 15.47 10.68 -2.30
N LEU A 9 15.73 9.38 -2.15
CA LEU A 9 16.81 8.89 -1.28
C LEU A 9 18.17 9.42 -1.73
N ALA A 10 18.43 9.43 -3.05
CA ALA A 10 19.65 10.00 -3.61
C ALA A 10 19.75 11.52 -3.34
N ALA A 11 18.68 12.27 -3.53
CA ALA A 11 18.63 13.71 -3.27
C ALA A 11 18.85 14.05 -1.78
N LEU A 12 18.43 13.17 -0.87
CA LEU A 12 18.65 13.28 0.57
C LEU A 12 19.99 12.69 1.04
N ALA A 13 20.83 12.20 0.12
CA ALA A 13 22.09 11.52 0.41
C ALA A 13 21.93 10.33 1.39
N ILE A 14 20.79 9.63 1.35
CA ILE A 14 20.54 8.41 2.13
C ILE A 14 21.07 7.23 1.31
N THR A 15 22.31 6.82 1.61
CA THR A 15 23.00 5.74 0.90
C THR A 15 23.06 4.42 1.69
N GLY A 16 22.80 4.46 3.00
CA GLY A 16 22.78 3.28 3.86
C GLY A 16 21.48 2.47 3.76
N PRO A 17 21.43 1.25 4.35
CA PRO A 17 20.22 0.45 4.37
C PRO A 17 19.03 1.20 4.96
N VAL A 18 17.86 1.05 4.34
CA VAL A 18 16.62 1.72 4.77
C VAL A 18 15.55 0.72 5.19
N ALA A 19 14.69 1.11 6.12
CA ALA A 19 13.42 0.43 6.35
C ALA A 19 12.32 1.17 5.58
N ILE A 20 11.46 0.44 4.89
CA ILE A 20 10.37 1.02 4.09
C ILE A 20 9.04 0.48 4.60
N VAL A 21 8.15 1.40 4.95
CA VAL A 21 6.78 1.08 5.33
C VAL A 21 5.86 1.69 4.28
N GLY A 22 5.08 0.86 3.59
CA GLY A 22 4.14 1.28 2.58
C GLY A 22 2.72 0.86 2.94
N ALA A 23 1.74 1.76 2.77
CA ALA A 23 0.33 1.46 2.98
C ALA A 23 -0.45 1.54 1.66
N ALA A 24 -1.35 0.59 1.42
CA ALA A 24 -2.16 0.50 0.21
C ALA A 24 -1.31 0.60 -1.06
N VAL A 25 -1.43 1.69 -1.81
CA VAL A 25 -0.61 1.95 -3.00
C VAL A 25 0.86 2.14 -2.64
N GLY A 26 1.15 2.78 -1.52
CA GLY A 26 2.52 2.92 -1.04
C GLY A 26 3.19 1.57 -0.77
N ALA A 27 2.42 0.53 -0.43
CA ALA A 27 2.95 -0.83 -0.30
C ALA A 27 3.35 -1.42 -1.66
N ALA A 28 2.61 -1.12 -2.74
CA ALA A 28 2.98 -1.50 -4.10
C ALA A 28 4.31 -0.86 -4.50
N VAL A 29 4.44 0.45 -4.21
CA VAL A 29 5.65 1.22 -4.48
C VAL A 29 6.83 0.68 -3.67
N ALA A 30 6.62 0.37 -2.38
CA ALA A 30 7.64 -0.19 -1.51
C ALA A 30 8.11 -1.58 -1.96
N ALA A 31 7.18 -2.46 -2.35
CA ALA A 31 7.51 -3.78 -2.89
C ALA A 31 8.30 -3.68 -4.21
N ALA A 32 7.84 -2.85 -5.15
CA ALA A 32 8.55 -2.61 -6.40
C ALA A 32 9.94 -2.00 -6.15
N PHE A 33 10.05 -1.07 -5.18
CA PHE A 33 11.33 -0.50 -4.79
C PHE A 33 12.30 -1.57 -4.29
N ALA A 34 11.86 -2.37 -3.31
CA ALA A 34 12.68 -3.42 -2.70
C ALA A 34 13.09 -4.52 -3.69
N ALA A 35 12.29 -4.75 -4.74
CA ALA A 35 12.57 -5.75 -5.77
C ALA A 35 13.52 -5.24 -6.88
N ARG A 36 13.41 -3.96 -7.27
CA ARG A 36 14.01 -3.45 -8.51
C ARG A 36 15.20 -2.52 -8.30
N HIS A 37 15.36 -1.92 -7.11
CA HIS A 37 16.40 -0.93 -6.87
C HIS A 37 17.61 -1.52 -6.13
N PRO A 38 18.83 -1.02 -6.42
CA PRO A 38 20.05 -1.51 -5.78
C PRO A 38 20.22 -1.03 -4.33
N GLN A 39 19.43 -0.05 -3.88
CA GLN A 39 19.48 0.47 -2.53
C GLN A 39 19.13 -0.64 -1.52
N PRO A 40 19.98 -0.96 -0.53
CA PRO A 40 19.67 -2.00 0.43
C PRO A 40 18.43 -1.67 1.25
N VAL A 41 17.47 -2.60 1.28
CA VAL A 41 16.30 -2.52 2.16
C VAL A 41 16.54 -3.47 3.34
N ALA A 42 16.69 -2.91 4.53
CA ALA A 42 16.92 -3.67 5.76
C ALA A 42 15.64 -4.33 6.30
N ALA A 43 14.49 -3.67 6.11
CA ALA A 43 13.19 -4.17 6.53
C ALA A 43 12.07 -3.57 5.65
N LEU A 44 11.08 -4.39 5.34
CA LEU A 44 9.92 -3.99 4.54
C LEU A 44 8.62 -4.27 5.31
N ALA A 45 7.75 -3.27 5.46
CA ALA A 45 6.42 -3.46 6.01
C ALA A 45 5.35 -3.02 5.00
N LEU A 46 4.45 -3.94 4.65
CA LEU A 46 3.40 -3.76 3.66
C LEU A 46 2.03 -3.77 4.35
N LEU A 47 1.42 -2.59 4.51
CA LEU A 47 0.14 -2.40 5.19
C LEU A 47 -1.00 -2.40 4.17
N ALA A 48 -1.94 -3.34 4.26
CA ALA A 48 -3.07 -3.50 3.35
C ALA A 48 -2.68 -3.36 1.84
N PRO A 49 -1.70 -4.15 1.34
CA PRO A 49 -1.04 -3.89 0.08
C PRO A 49 -1.94 -3.96 -1.15
N ALA A 50 -1.80 -2.97 -2.03
CA ALA A 50 -2.39 -3.00 -3.37
C ALA A 50 -1.48 -3.78 -4.33
N THR A 51 -1.92 -4.92 -4.85
CA THR A 51 -1.05 -5.76 -5.69
C THR A 51 -1.63 -6.05 -7.07
N MET A 52 -2.93 -6.35 -7.14
CA MET A 52 -3.62 -6.65 -8.39
C MET A 52 -5.07 -6.20 -8.33
N LEU A 53 -5.64 -5.91 -9.51
CA LEU A 53 -7.08 -5.89 -9.73
C LEU A 53 -7.46 -7.04 -10.67
N ASP A 54 -8.51 -7.78 -10.31
CA ASP A 54 -9.15 -8.68 -11.27
C ASP A 54 -9.77 -7.88 -12.43
N GLU A 55 -10.08 -8.55 -13.54
CA GLU A 55 -10.57 -7.88 -14.76
C GLU A 55 -11.83 -7.06 -14.52
N ALA A 56 -12.77 -7.57 -13.72
CA ALA A 56 -14.00 -6.86 -13.42
C ALA A 56 -13.74 -5.61 -12.55
N LYS A 57 -12.84 -5.69 -11.57
CA LYS A 57 -12.40 -4.55 -10.77
C LYS A 57 -11.63 -3.55 -11.62
N ARG A 58 -10.78 -4.00 -12.54
CA ARG A 58 -10.04 -3.14 -13.47
C ARG A 58 -11.00 -2.32 -14.33
N ALA A 59 -11.95 -2.96 -15.00
CA ALA A 59 -12.94 -2.27 -15.83
C ALA A 59 -13.76 -1.24 -15.05
N ARG A 60 -14.19 -1.58 -13.82
CA ARG A 60 -14.89 -0.63 -12.93
C ARG A 60 -13.99 0.55 -12.52
N THR A 61 -12.73 0.28 -12.22
CA THR A 61 -11.74 1.32 -11.87
C THR A 61 -11.51 2.26 -13.05
N GLU A 62 -11.36 1.74 -14.27
CA GLU A 62 -11.21 2.54 -15.50
C GLU A 62 -12.44 3.43 -15.78
N GLN A 63 -13.65 2.89 -15.62
CA GLN A 63 -14.87 3.68 -15.72
C GLN A 63 -14.95 4.80 -14.67
N ARG A 64 -14.54 4.51 -13.42
CA ARG A 64 -14.47 5.51 -12.34
C ARG A 64 -13.42 6.58 -12.64
N ILE A 65 -12.25 6.20 -13.13
CA ILE A 65 -11.19 7.13 -13.56
C ILE A 65 -11.74 8.12 -14.60
N ALA A 66 -12.37 7.63 -15.67
CA ALA A 66 -12.96 8.49 -16.71
C ALA A 66 -14.02 9.44 -16.15
N THR A 67 -14.75 9.00 -15.12
CA THR A 67 -15.74 9.84 -14.43
C THR A 67 -15.08 10.88 -13.54
N ILE A 68 -14.03 10.54 -12.80
CA ILE A 68 -13.25 11.45 -11.96
C ILE A 68 -12.66 12.57 -12.81
N GLU A 69 -12.05 12.24 -13.95
CA GLU A 69 -11.41 13.20 -14.85
C GLU A 69 -12.41 14.16 -15.47
N ARG A 70 -13.59 13.67 -15.84
CA ARG A 70 -14.62 14.47 -16.53
C ARG A 70 -15.50 15.26 -15.57
N LEU A 71 -15.88 14.67 -14.44
CA LEU A 71 -16.96 15.16 -13.58
C LEU A 71 -16.54 15.33 -12.11
N GLY A 72 -15.31 14.99 -11.76
CA GLY A 72 -14.79 15.06 -10.40
C GLY A 72 -15.16 13.86 -9.52
N ILE A 73 -14.46 13.78 -8.38
CA ILE A 73 -14.52 12.64 -7.45
C ILE A 73 -15.94 12.42 -6.92
N ARG A 74 -16.62 13.46 -6.41
CA ARG A 74 -17.98 13.31 -5.85
C ARG A 74 -18.96 12.68 -6.83
N ARG A 75 -18.83 12.98 -8.14
CA ARG A 75 -19.71 12.40 -9.15
C ARG A 75 -19.37 10.94 -9.46
N ALA A 76 -18.10 10.56 -9.35
CA ALA A 76 -17.64 9.19 -9.57
C ALA A 76 -18.09 8.20 -8.47
N PHE A 77 -18.53 8.72 -7.32
CA PHE A 77 -19.05 7.94 -6.18
C PHE A 77 -20.47 8.39 -5.80
N ALA A 78 -21.25 8.93 -6.74
CA ALA A 78 -22.60 9.41 -6.45
C ALA A 78 -23.61 8.29 -6.10
N ASP A 79 -23.26 7.04 -6.43
CA ASP A 79 -23.97 5.82 -6.03
C ASP A 79 -23.75 5.48 -4.54
N GLU A 80 -22.68 6.00 -3.94
CA GLU A 80 -22.42 5.92 -2.52
C GLU A 80 -23.22 7.04 -1.82
N THR A 81 -24.49 6.76 -1.52
CA THR A 81 -25.41 7.72 -0.91
C THR A 81 -25.10 7.96 0.56
N GLY A 82 -25.14 9.22 1.00
CA GLY A 82 -25.04 9.61 2.41
C GLY A 82 -23.67 10.15 2.81
N GLU A 83 -23.48 10.32 4.13
CA GLU A 83 -22.19 10.69 4.70
C GLU A 83 -21.17 9.54 4.54
N PRO A 84 -19.86 9.84 4.38
CA PRO A 84 -18.82 8.83 4.34
C PRO A 84 -18.93 7.87 5.53
N ARG A 85 -18.87 6.56 5.24
CA ARG A 85 -19.03 5.50 6.24
C ARG A 85 -17.71 5.06 6.84
N SER A 86 -16.60 5.57 6.32
CA SER A 86 -15.26 5.29 6.81
C SER A 86 -14.32 6.47 6.54
N ARG A 87 -13.24 6.53 7.33
CA ARG A 87 -12.18 7.51 7.13
C ARG A 87 -11.51 7.39 5.75
N TYR A 88 -11.48 6.18 5.18
CA TYR A 88 -11.02 5.97 3.81
C TYR A 88 -11.91 6.68 2.78
N GLU A 89 -13.24 6.56 2.90
CA GLU A 89 -14.18 7.24 2.02
C GLU A 89 -14.05 8.76 2.14
N GLU A 90 -13.91 9.30 3.37
CA GLU A 90 -13.67 10.73 3.61
C GLU A 90 -12.43 11.25 2.88
N LEU A 91 -11.28 10.58 3.07
CA LEU A 91 -10.01 10.99 2.47
C LEU A 91 -10.03 10.88 0.95
N ARG A 92 -10.68 9.83 0.41
CA ARG A 92 -10.84 9.67 -1.05
C ARG A 92 -11.66 10.81 -1.64
N LEU A 93 -12.74 11.24 -0.98
CA LEU A 93 -13.59 12.35 -1.44
C LEU A 93 -12.88 13.72 -1.39
N ALA A 94 -11.87 13.87 -0.54
CA ALA A 94 -11.06 15.08 -0.38
C ALA A 94 -9.78 15.11 -1.26
N ALA A 95 -9.48 14.03 -1.98
CA ALA A 95 -8.26 13.93 -2.77
C ALA A 95 -8.25 14.87 -3.99
N ASP A 96 -7.07 15.12 -4.54
CA ASP A 96 -6.95 15.74 -5.86
C ASP A 96 -7.45 14.77 -6.96
N PRO A 97 -8.40 15.19 -7.82
CA PRO A 97 -8.94 14.33 -8.87
C PRO A 97 -7.88 13.78 -9.83
N ALA A 98 -6.91 14.60 -10.24
CA ALA A 98 -5.89 14.20 -11.20
C ALA A 98 -4.92 13.18 -10.59
N GLY A 99 -4.46 13.42 -9.36
CA GLY A 99 -3.62 12.53 -8.60
C GLY A 99 -4.31 11.19 -8.28
N LEU A 100 -5.57 11.21 -7.89
CA LEU A 100 -6.34 9.99 -7.64
C LEU A 100 -6.50 9.17 -8.93
N ALA A 101 -6.89 9.82 -10.02
CA ALA A 101 -7.03 9.17 -11.33
C ALA A 101 -5.70 8.55 -11.80
N ALA A 102 -4.59 9.27 -11.68
CA ALA A 102 -3.26 8.77 -12.04
C ALA A 102 -2.84 7.56 -11.20
N THR A 103 -3.07 7.62 -9.89
CA THR A 103 -2.79 6.52 -8.97
C THR A 103 -3.60 5.27 -9.32
N TRP A 104 -4.87 5.45 -9.68
CA TRP A 104 -5.75 4.33 -10.03
C TRP A 104 -5.45 3.76 -11.42
N ARG A 105 -5.03 4.58 -12.38
CA ARG A 105 -4.51 4.10 -13.67
C ARG A 105 -3.28 3.21 -13.47
N MET A 106 -2.37 3.62 -12.60
CA MET A 106 -1.22 2.78 -12.21
C MET A 106 -1.69 1.46 -11.60
N LEU A 107 -2.65 1.47 -10.68
CA LEU A 107 -3.19 0.25 -10.07
C LEU A 107 -3.90 -0.68 -11.07
N ALA A 108 -4.60 -0.13 -12.05
CA ALA A 108 -5.31 -0.90 -13.07
C ALA A 108 -4.36 -1.76 -13.90
N GLY A 109 -3.17 -1.26 -14.20
CA GLY A 109 -2.12 -1.98 -14.93
C GLY A 109 -1.04 -2.61 -14.05
N LEU A 110 -1.20 -2.60 -12.73
CA LEU A 110 -0.18 -3.09 -11.81
C LEU A 110 -0.11 -4.63 -11.87
N ASP A 111 1.10 -5.14 -12.04
CA ASP A 111 1.48 -6.53 -11.81
C ASP A 111 2.78 -6.57 -10.99
N LEU A 112 2.70 -7.12 -9.77
CA LEU A 112 3.82 -7.22 -8.84
C LEU A 112 4.25 -8.67 -8.62
N ASP A 113 3.76 -9.62 -9.41
CA ASP A 113 3.97 -11.04 -9.16
C ASP A 113 5.46 -11.41 -9.15
N ALA A 114 6.21 -10.90 -10.14
CA ALA A 114 7.65 -11.08 -10.21
C ALA A 114 8.40 -10.27 -9.14
N ASP A 115 7.92 -9.07 -8.80
CA ASP A 115 8.55 -8.21 -7.80
C ASP A 115 8.45 -8.82 -6.41
N LEU A 116 7.26 -9.28 -6.01
CA LEU A 116 7.02 -9.94 -4.73
C LEU A 116 7.93 -11.17 -4.57
N ALA A 117 8.07 -11.96 -5.64
CA ALA A 117 8.95 -13.13 -5.67
C ALA A 117 10.45 -12.76 -5.66
N ALA A 118 10.82 -11.52 -5.99
CA ALA A 118 12.20 -11.03 -6.00
C ALA A 118 12.63 -10.39 -4.66
N ILE A 119 11.69 -10.07 -3.75
CA ILE A 119 12.01 -9.52 -2.43
C ILE A 119 12.82 -10.53 -1.60
N ARG A 120 13.90 -10.04 -0.96
CA ARG A 120 14.81 -10.85 -0.13
C ARG A 120 14.98 -10.36 1.30
N CYS A 121 14.54 -9.14 1.61
CA CYS A 121 14.66 -8.57 2.94
C CYS A 121 13.56 -9.09 3.89
N PRO A 122 13.78 -9.04 5.21
CA PRO A 122 12.74 -9.29 6.20
C PRO A 122 11.49 -8.47 5.87
N THR A 123 10.36 -9.15 5.74
CA THR A 123 9.11 -8.53 5.29
C THR A 123 7.97 -8.85 6.24
N LEU A 124 7.28 -7.81 6.72
CA LEU A 124 6.01 -7.91 7.43
C LEU A 124 4.88 -7.48 6.49
N VAL A 125 3.84 -8.29 6.38
CA VAL A 125 2.62 -7.98 5.64
C VAL A 125 1.47 -7.90 6.63
N VAL A 126 0.76 -6.77 6.65
CA VAL A 126 -0.28 -6.49 7.64
C VAL A 126 -1.63 -6.34 6.96
N ALA A 127 -2.61 -7.13 7.42
CA ALA A 127 -4.01 -7.01 7.03
C ALA A 127 -4.83 -6.36 8.15
N GLY A 128 -5.83 -5.56 7.78
CA GLY A 128 -6.87 -5.12 8.71
C GLY A 128 -8.03 -6.13 8.73
N ARG A 129 -8.44 -6.59 9.90
CA ARG A 129 -9.58 -7.51 10.07
C ARG A 129 -10.87 -6.93 9.50
N GLN A 130 -11.06 -5.62 9.64
CA GLN A 130 -12.25 -4.88 9.18
C GLN A 130 -12.06 -4.26 7.78
N ASP A 131 -10.96 -4.58 7.09
CA ASP A 131 -10.66 -4.01 5.77
C ASP A 131 -11.54 -4.63 4.66
N ALA A 132 -12.65 -3.98 4.36
CA ALA A 132 -13.53 -4.37 3.26
C ALA A 132 -12.94 -4.06 1.87
N ALA A 133 -11.99 -3.11 1.77
CA ALA A 133 -11.36 -2.75 0.49
C ALA A 133 -10.30 -3.78 0.09
N ARG A 134 -9.59 -4.35 1.07
CA ARG A 134 -8.63 -5.45 0.92
C ARG A 134 -8.77 -6.45 2.07
N PRO A 135 -9.69 -7.41 1.92
CA PRO A 135 -9.91 -8.45 2.93
C PRO A 135 -8.61 -9.21 3.28
N PRO A 136 -8.49 -9.73 4.51
CA PRO A 136 -7.30 -10.46 4.95
C PRO A 136 -6.85 -11.58 4.01
N GLU A 137 -7.77 -12.24 3.32
CA GLU A 137 -7.48 -13.31 2.37
C GLU A 137 -6.68 -12.80 1.16
N HIS A 138 -7.00 -11.60 0.67
CA HIS A 138 -6.23 -10.94 -0.40
C HIS A 138 -4.81 -10.66 0.08
N VAL A 139 -4.69 -10.10 1.28
CA VAL A 139 -3.40 -9.74 1.87
C VAL A 139 -2.55 -10.99 2.17
N ALA A 140 -3.17 -12.07 2.62
CA ALA A 140 -2.51 -13.36 2.80
C ALA A 140 -1.94 -13.91 1.48
N GLY A 141 -2.67 -13.74 0.37
CA GLY A 141 -2.20 -14.07 -0.96
C GLY A 141 -0.94 -13.28 -1.37
N VAL A 142 -0.79 -12.03 -0.90
CA VAL A 142 0.42 -11.23 -1.12
C VAL A 142 1.59 -11.77 -0.30
N ALA A 143 1.37 -12.02 1.00
CA ALA A 143 2.40 -12.56 1.89
C ALA A 143 2.96 -13.91 1.39
N ALA A 144 2.09 -14.79 0.88
CA ALA A 144 2.48 -16.09 0.34
C ALA A 144 3.44 -16.02 -0.86
N ARG A 145 3.54 -14.87 -1.54
CA ARG A 145 4.41 -14.66 -2.71
C ARG A 145 5.79 -14.12 -2.35
N ILE A 146 5.98 -13.71 -1.09
CA ILE A 146 7.23 -13.17 -0.59
C ILE A 146 7.89 -14.23 0.30
N ALA A 147 9.07 -14.70 -0.10
CA ALA A 147 9.79 -15.72 0.64
C ALA A 147 10.14 -15.22 2.06
N GLY A 148 9.65 -15.94 3.08
CA GLY A 148 9.92 -15.62 4.48
C GLY A 148 9.14 -14.43 5.05
N ALA A 149 8.09 -13.95 4.37
CA ALA A 149 7.25 -12.89 4.91
C ALA A 149 6.42 -13.35 6.12
N GLU A 150 6.35 -12.48 7.14
CA GLU A 150 5.41 -12.59 8.27
C GLU A 150 4.06 -11.99 7.86
N LEU A 151 2.96 -12.71 8.06
CA LEU A 151 1.61 -12.18 7.90
C LEU A 151 1.00 -11.90 9.28
N LEU A 152 0.53 -10.67 9.49
CA LEU A 152 -0.19 -10.28 10.71
C LEU A 152 -1.56 -9.71 10.36
N VAL A 153 -2.60 -10.16 11.06
CA VAL A 153 -3.95 -9.59 10.94
C VAL A 153 -4.26 -8.80 12.21
N LEU A 154 -4.50 -7.50 12.05
CA LEU A 154 -4.76 -6.57 13.15
C LEU A 154 -6.25 -6.21 13.22
N GLU A 155 -6.74 -5.91 14.42
CA GLU A 155 -8.09 -5.38 14.64
C GLU A 155 -8.16 -3.89 14.23
N THR A 156 -8.13 -3.65 12.93
CA THR A 156 -8.13 -2.32 12.28
C THR A 156 -8.77 -2.35 10.89
N GLY A 157 -9.06 -1.16 10.36
CA GLY A 157 -9.61 -0.94 9.02
C GLY A 157 -8.55 -0.80 7.92
N HIS A 158 -8.97 -0.24 6.78
CA HIS A 158 -8.12 -0.04 5.61
C HIS A 158 -7.02 1.01 5.84
N VAL A 159 -7.37 2.11 6.50
CA VAL A 159 -6.46 3.24 6.77
C VAL A 159 -5.90 3.13 8.18
N MET A 160 -5.29 1.97 8.46
CA MET A 160 -4.90 1.53 9.81
C MET A 160 -4.03 2.50 10.60
N ALA A 161 -3.17 3.27 9.94
CA ALA A 161 -2.33 4.28 10.61
C ALA A 161 -3.13 5.47 11.15
N ILE A 162 -4.37 5.65 10.68
CA ILE A 162 -5.32 6.67 11.15
C ILE A 162 -6.36 6.04 12.07
N ASP A 163 -6.85 4.85 11.72
CA ASP A 163 -7.89 4.17 12.49
C ASP A 163 -7.36 3.65 13.84
N THR A 164 -6.13 3.12 13.87
CA THR A 164 -5.51 2.52 15.06
C THR A 164 -4.00 2.86 15.13
N PRO A 165 -3.62 4.14 15.29
CA PRO A 165 -2.23 4.59 15.17
C PRO A 165 -1.29 3.89 16.16
N GLU A 166 -1.70 3.71 17.41
CA GLU A 166 -0.86 3.09 18.45
C GLU A 166 -0.58 1.62 18.14
N LEU A 167 -1.59 0.89 17.67
CA LEU A 167 -1.48 -0.52 17.30
C LEU A 167 -0.53 -0.71 16.12
N VAL A 168 -0.61 0.15 15.11
CA VAL A 168 0.30 0.13 13.96
C VAL A 168 1.71 0.52 14.39
N ALA A 169 1.86 1.57 15.21
CA ALA A 169 3.15 2.04 15.66
C ALA A 169 3.88 1.04 16.58
N SER A 170 3.18 0.34 17.47
CA SER A 170 3.79 -0.74 18.27
C SER A 170 4.22 -1.91 17.38
N THR A 171 3.33 -2.37 16.49
CA THR A 171 3.61 -3.46 15.54
C THR A 171 4.86 -3.17 14.71
N LEU A 172 4.96 -1.97 14.14
CA LEU A 172 6.12 -1.58 13.33
C LEU A 172 7.39 -1.48 14.17
N ARG A 173 7.34 -0.91 15.38
CA ARG A 173 8.50 -0.84 16.27
C ARG A 173 9.02 -2.22 16.63
N ASP A 174 8.12 -3.14 17.00
CA ASP A 174 8.50 -4.50 17.37
C ASP A 174 9.15 -5.24 16.19
N PHE A 175 8.58 -5.10 14.99
CA PHE A 175 9.16 -5.67 13.77
C PHE A 175 10.54 -5.08 13.44
N LEU A 176 10.68 -3.75 13.48
CA LEU A 176 11.94 -3.07 13.18
C LEU A 176 13.03 -3.37 14.22
N ALA A 177 12.67 -3.58 15.49
CA ALA A 177 13.61 -4.02 16.52
C ALA A 177 14.10 -5.46 16.27
N ARG A 178 13.19 -6.39 15.95
CA ARG A 178 13.56 -7.79 15.64
C ARG A 178 14.43 -7.94 14.40
N THR A 179 14.33 -7.02 13.45
CA THR A 179 15.18 -6.98 12.25
C THR A 179 16.54 -6.31 12.48
N GLY A 180 16.78 -5.77 13.68
CA GLY A 180 18.01 -5.04 14.01
C GLY A 180 18.10 -3.65 13.36
N PHE A 181 17.02 -3.16 12.74
CA PHE A 181 16.99 -1.82 12.15
C PHE A 181 16.86 -0.74 13.23
N LEU A 182 16.03 -0.98 14.25
CA LEU A 182 16.00 -0.19 15.47
C LEU A 182 16.83 -0.89 16.54
N ILE A 183 17.83 -0.19 17.08
CA ILE A 183 18.52 -0.63 18.30
C ILE A 183 17.58 -0.25 19.47
N ALA A 184 17.18 -1.25 20.25
CA ALA A 184 16.38 -1.07 21.46
C ALA A 184 17.15 -0.29 22.54
#